data_AF-A0A212FBY7-F1
#
_entry.id   AF-A0A212FBY7-F1
#
_cell.length_a   1.000
_cell.length_b   1.000
_cell.length_c   1.000
_cell.angle_alpha   90.00
_cell.angle_beta   90.00
_cell.angle_gamma   90.00
#
_symmetry.space_group_name_H-M   'P 1'
#
loop_
_entity.id
_entity.type
_entity.pdbx_description
1 polymer ?
#
loop_
_entity_poly.entity_id
_entity_poly.type
_entity_poly.pdbx_seq_one_letter_code
_entity_poly.pdbx_strand_id
1 'polypeptide(L)'
;MDEEDPVVQEIPVYLSQALSEHLYIYQYPVRPANRDWKDIKVINASIKPKNQLVRMEIGLDTYSEKYCPSKGEQIALNTDGPQESKYIKDKEKERSQYFRNGIMDKIVYESSSPCLETKHYAVAILQDKELHCTPIKGICQLRPSYSYFDKQDKRKIDKSKAENSDDEEKESEPQQVTVKFSRAETDVAKKAREKSYESISQKIANEPWYDAFWRKLDDDHADLERLKLFSSTTSDGSALTLGATEYINTLVPSLTDEAEMPPVKKTSLQDQIKEILLNAKLMTFNELRSLVRNDEGSFVSESALLAALGGVACCVRGLWTARSQQMYTRPAPAPPRLMCAARDHVLYLFTQHSYVDRRKIAAAVRLPAQEVLEILRSVAKLNPQTGWELLLPPDSAFEAKYPEVIQRQNLYWEACQRQFNEMLIGENLPKRQRKKSQRDSISSDSMLSPRPRNYSVSEDDDRKRKIKMASGSKRTRNMSSSSAQDAT
;
A
#
# COMPACT_ATOMS: atom_id res chain seq x y z
N MET A 1 -19.26 0.35 -24.30
CA MET A 1 -18.67 1.44 -25.13
C MET A 1 -19.76 2.46 -25.24
N ASP A 2 -19.55 3.62 -24.63
CA ASP A 2 -20.51 4.72 -24.70
C ASP A 2 -20.55 5.23 -26.15
N GLU A 3 -21.75 5.48 -26.69
CA GLU A 3 -21.97 5.92 -28.09
C GLU A 3 -21.34 7.29 -28.40
N GLU A 4 -20.74 7.95 -27.41
CA GLU A 4 -20.11 9.27 -27.51
C GLU A 4 -18.63 9.24 -27.93
N ASP A 5 -17.95 8.07 -27.95
CA ASP A 5 -16.54 7.96 -28.36
C ASP A 5 -16.29 6.73 -29.27
N PRO A 6 -16.55 6.84 -30.58
CA PRO A 6 -16.38 5.72 -31.50
C PRO A 6 -14.89 5.45 -31.78
N VAL A 7 -14.51 4.17 -31.82
CA VAL A 7 -13.16 3.75 -32.21
C VAL A 7 -12.88 4.20 -33.65
N VAL A 8 -11.94 5.14 -33.81
CA VAL A 8 -11.54 5.67 -35.13
C VAL A 8 -10.54 4.76 -35.83
N GLN A 9 -9.64 4.13 -35.07
CA GLN A 9 -8.57 3.30 -35.61
C GLN A 9 -8.09 2.27 -34.58
N GLU A 10 -7.92 1.03 -35.04
CA GLU A 10 -7.27 -0.05 -34.29
C GLU A 10 -5.83 -0.21 -34.82
N ILE A 11 -4.84 -0.16 -33.93
CA ILE A 11 -3.42 -0.29 -34.25
C ILE A 11 -2.86 -1.49 -33.48
N PRO A 12 -2.42 -2.57 -34.16
CA PRO A 12 -1.78 -3.69 -33.49
C PRO A 12 -0.44 -3.26 -32.87
N VAL A 13 -0.16 -3.79 -31.67
CA VAL A 13 1.06 -3.53 -30.92
C VAL A 13 1.88 -4.82 -30.81
N TYR A 14 3.08 -4.80 -31.38
CA TYR A 14 4.02 -5.91 -31.35
C TYR A 14 5.17 -5.62 -30.38
N LEU A 15 5.73 -6.68 -29.80
CA LEU A 15 6.94 -6.60 -28.99
C LEU A 15 8.11 -7.24 -29.75
N SER A 16 9.18 -6.50 -29.99
CA SER A 16 10.46 -7.02 -30.47
C SER A 16 11.43 -7.17 -29.29
N GLN A 17 12.08 -8.33 -29.20
CA GLN A 17 13.10 -8.61 -28.18
C GLN A 17 14.52 -8.67 -28.75
N ALA A 18 14.68 -8.52 -30.07
CA ALA A 18 15.97 -8.73 -30.74
C ALA A 18 17.08 -7.77 -30.28
N LEU A 19 16.72 -6.56 -29.83
CA LEU A 19 17.65 -5.54 -29.34
C LEU A 19 17.48 -5.21 -27.85
N SER A 20 16.71 -5.99 -27.09
CA SER A 20 16.38 -5.70 -25.68
C SER A 20 17.61 -5.48 -24.78
N GLU A 21 18.68 -6.23 -25.03
CA GLU A 21 19.94 -6.15 -24.26
C GLU A 21 20.96 -5.15 -24.83
N HIS A 22 20.69 -4.58 -26.01
CA HIS A 22 21.66 -3.80 -26.79
C HIS A 22 21.18 -2.40 -27.17
N LEU A 23 19.91 -2.07 -26.91
CA LEU A 23 19.32 -0.78 -27.26
C LEU A 23 19.51 0.24 -26.13
N TYR A 24 20.24 1.32 -26.43
CA TYR A 24 20.45 2.44 -25.50
C TYR A 24 19.84 3.72 -26.08
N ILE A 25 19.31 4.58 -25.21
CA ILE A 25 18.87 5.92 -25.58
C ILE A 25 19.94 6.93 -25.17
N TYR A 26 20.50 7.63 -26.15
CA TYR A 26 21.44 8.73 -25.92
C TYR A 26 20.71 10.07 -25.91
N GLN A 27 20.72 10.73 -24.76
CA GLN A 27 20.14 12.05 -24.56
C GLN A 27 21.24 13.10 -24.48
N TYR A 28 21.02 14.26 -25.09
CA TYR A 28 21.96 15.39 -25.09
C TYR A 28 21.30 16.63 -24.48
N PRO A 29 21.22 16.75 -23.14
CA PRO A 29 20.42 17.79 -22.48
C PRO A 29 20.79 19.23 -22.85
N VAL A 30 22.05 19.46 -23.23
CA VAL A 30 22.58 20.79 -23.56
C VAL A 30 22.56 21.10 -25.06
N ARG A 31 22.00 20.21 -25.89
CA ARG A 31 21.95 20.36 -27.33
C ARG A 31 20.50 20.50 -27.80
N PRO A 32 20.15 21.55 -28.55
CA PRO A 32 18.78 21.71 -29.04
C PRO A 32 18.45 20.67 -30.12
N ALA A 33 17.18 20.24 -30.16
CA ALA A 33 16.71 19.17 -31.05
C ALA A 33 16.83 19.52 -32.55
N ASN A 34 16.85 20.81 -32.90
CA ASN A 34 17.00 21.27 -34.28
C ASN A 34 18.44 21.17 -34.83
N ARG A 35 19.42 20.79 -33.99
CA ARG A 35 20.81 20.55 -34.42
C ARG A 35 21.08 19.05 -34.46
N ASP A 36 20.83 18.44 -35.60
CA ASP A 36 21.05 17.00 -35.79
C ASP A 36 22.54 16.62 -35.81
N TRP A 37 22.81 15.32 -35.78
CA TRP A 37 24.16 14.75 -35.72
C TRP A 37 24.74 14.37 -37.09
N LYS A 38 24.08 14.75 -38.19
CA LYS A 38 24.44 14.27 -39.54
C LYS A 38 25.82 14.75 -39.99
N ASP A 39 26.12 16.02 -39.73
CA ASP A 39 27.37 16.66 -40.18
C ASP A 39 28.53 16.46 -39.20
N ILE A 40 28.35 15.65 -38.16
CA ILE A 40 29.34 15.49 -37.10
C ILE A 40 30.27 14.33 -37.37
N LYS A 41 31.57 14.62 -37.28
CA LYS A 41 32.63 13.61 -37.35
C LYS A 41 32.89 13.01 -35.95
N VAL A 42 32.37 11.81 -35.71
CA VAL A 42 32.76 11.02 -34.53
C VAL A 42 34.11 10.38 -34.79
N ILE A 43 35.12 10.73 -33.99
CA ILE A 43 36.50 10.23 -34.10
C ILE A 43 36.62 8.87 -33.41
N ASN A 44 36.05 8.74 -32.21
CA ASN A 44 36.04 7.51 -31.45
C ASN A 44 34.76 7.40 -30.64
N ALA A 45 34.28 6.17 -30.42
CA ALA A 45 33.24 5.87 -29.46
C ALA A 45 33.73 4.72 -28.59
N SER A 46 33.50 4.80 -27.28
CA SER A 46 33.86 3.72 -26.36
C SER A 46 32.77 3.51 -25.33
N ILE A 47 32.65 2.28 -24.86
CA ILE A 47 31.60 1.85 -23.93
C ILE A 47 32.17 0.98 -22.81
N LYS A 48 31.57 1.13 -21.63
CA LYS A 48 31.67 0.25 -20.47
C LYS A 48 30.32 -0.43 -20.28
N PRO A 49 30.10 -1.63 -20.82
CA PRO A 49 28.77 -2.24 -20.90
C PRO A 49 28.16 -2.59 -19.54
N LYS A 50 28.98 -2.93 -18.52
CA LYS A 50 28.46 -3.29 -17.19
C LYS A 50 27.98 -2.07 -16.42
N ASN A 51 28.76 -0.99 -16.42
CA ASN A 51 28.38 0.28 -15.79
C ASN A 51 27.55 1.20 -16.70
N GLN A 52 27.28 0.78 -17.94
CA GLN A 52 26.51 1.52 -18.95
C GLN A 52 27.04 2.95 -19.18
N LEU A 53 28.37 3.09 -19.24
CA LEU A 53 29.02 4.36 -19.54
C LEU A 53 29.49 4.38 -20.98
N VAL A 54 29.22 5.49 -21.66
CA VAL A 54 29.55 5.75 -23.04
C VAL A 54 30.39 7.02 -23.09
N ARG A 55 31.42 6.97 -23.91
CA ARG A 55 32.28 8.11 -24.22
C ARG A 55 32.34 8.26 -25.73
N MET A 56 32.15 9.49 -26.20
CA MET A 56 32.22 9.82 -27.62
C MET A 56 33.18 10.97 -27.82
N GLU A 57 34.15 10.80 -28.73
CA GLU A 57 35.05 11.85 -29.16
C GLU A 57 34.56 12.43 -30.47
N ILE A 58 34.28 13.72 -30.49
CA ILE A 58 33.75 14.45 -31.63
C ILE A 58 34.82 15.36 -32.16
N GLY A 59 35.13 15.23 -33.45
CA GLY A 59 36.05 16.12 -34.13
C GLY A 59 35.47 17.51 -34.32
N LEU A 60 36.30 18.52 -34.05
CA LEU A 60 36.04 19.91 -34.37
C LEU A 60 36.56 20.21 -35.78
N ASP A 61 35.83 21.07 -36.49
CA ASP A 61 36.33 21.65 -37.73
C ASP A 61 37.29 22.80 -37.40
N THR A 62 38.59 22.49 -37.42
CA THR A 62 39.66 23.44 -37.12
C THR A 62 39.89 24.46 -38.23
N TYR A 63 39.29 24.26 -39.42
CA TYR A 63 39.38 25.18 -40.55
C TYR A 63 38.21 26.18 -40.57
N SER A 64 37.20 25.98 -39.73
CA SER A 64 36.06 26.87 -39.63
C SER A 64 36.46 28.25 -39.11
N GLU A 65 35.86 29.31 -39.64
CA GLU A 65 35.99 30.68 -39.13
C GLU A 65 35.57 30.83 -37.65
N LYS A 66 34.78 29.87 -37.13
CA LYS A 66 34.32 29.84 -35.74
C LYS A 66 35.36 29.26 -34.78
N TYR A 67 36.43 28.67 -35.30
CA TYR A 67 37.51 28.10 -34.49
C TYR A 67 38.65 29.11 -34.37
N CYS A 68 39.18 29.29 -33.15
CA CYS A 68 40.30 30.18 -32.89
C CYS A 68 41.58 29.33 -32.70
N PRO A 69 42.50 29.30 -33.68
CA PRO A 69 43.68 28.43 -33.63
C PRO A 69 44.58 28.71 -32.43
N SER A 70 44.85 30.00 -32.14
CA SER A 70 45.72 30.39 -31.02
C SER A 70 45.19 29.91 -29.67
N LYS A 71 43.88 29.98 -29.45
CA LYS A 71 43.26 29.46 -28.22
C LYS A 71 43.28 27.94 -28.17
N GLY A 72 43.07 27.29 -29.33
CA GLY A 72 43.16 25.85 -29.46
C GLY A 72 44.55 25.30 -29.13
N GLU A 73 45.60 25.95 -29.63
CA GLU A 73 47.01 25.66 -29.30
C GLU A 73 47.28 25.86 -27.81
N GLN A 74 46.82 26.97 -27.23
CA GLN A 74 47.01 27.26 -25.80
C GLN A 74 46.37 26.20 -24.90
N ILE A 75 45.16 25.75 -25.24
CA ILE A 75 44.47 24.69 -24.48
C ILE A 75 45.27 23.38 -24.58
N ALA A 76 45.68 22.98 -25.77
CA ALA A 76 46.46 21.76 -25.95
C ALA A 76 47.82 21.82 -25.23
N LEU A 77 48.52 22.95 -25.32
CA LEU A 77 49.78 23.19 -24.59
C LEU A 77 49.59 23.10 -23.07
N ASN A 78 48.50 23.65 -22.54
CA ASN A 78 48.19 23.58 -21.12
C ASN A 78 47.87 22.17 -20.64
N THR A 79 47.19 21.37 -21.47
CA THR A 79 46.79 19.99 -21.16
C THR A 79 47.96 19.01 -21.33
N ASP A 80 48.61 19.00 -22.49
CA ASP A 80 49.63 18.00 -22.87
C ASP A 80 51.06 18.50 -22.74
N GLY A 81 51.27 19.81 -22.63
CA GLY A 81 52.59 20.42 -22.48
C GLY A 81 53.22 20.86 -23.78
N PRO A 82 54.44 21.43 -23.70
CA PRO A 82 55.22 21.71 -24.90
C PRO A 82 55.43 20.39 -25.65
N GLN A 83 55.04 20.38 -26.93
CA GLN A 83 55.36 19.26 -27.79
C GLN A 83 56.88 19.28 -28.03
N GLU A 84 57.58 18.29 -27.47
CA GLU A 84 58.99 18.08 -27.75
C GLU A 84 59.14 17.71 -29.24
N SER A 85 60.19 18.25 -29.87
CA SER A 85 60.50 18.01 -31.27
C SER A 85 60.52 16.52 -31.62
N LYS A 86 60.00 16.17 -32.81
CA LYS A 86 59.82 14.82 -33.41
C LYS A 86 61.04 13.86 -33.40
N TYR A 87 62.16 14.26 -32.83
CA TYR A 87 63.44 13.54 -32.83
C TYR A 87 63.65 12.63 -31.60
N ILE A 88 62.83 12.71 -30.54
CA ILE A 88 62.81 11.75 -29.42
C ILE A 88 61.47 11.01 -29.42
N LYS A 89 61.42 9.85 -30.08
CA LYS A 89 60.20 9.04 -30.24
C LYS A 89 59.97 8.11 -29.04
N ASP A 90 59.52 8.65 -27.92
CA ASP A 90 58.76 7.82 -26.98
C ASP A 90 57.34 7.64 -27.51
N LYS A 91 57.13 6.57 -28.28
CA LYS A 91 55.81 6.21 -28.87
C LYS A 91 54.71 6.10 -27.80
N GLU A 92 55.06 5.81 -26.55
CA GLU A 92 54.12 5.78 -25.43
C GLU A 92 53.70 7.18 -24.97
N LYS A 93 54.62 8.15 -24.96
CA LYS A 93 54.34 9.55 -24.61
C LYS A 93 53.46 10.23 -25.67
N GLU A 94 53.68 9.92 -26.95
CA GLU A 94 52.83 10.39 -28.05
C GLU A 94 51.41 9.79 -28.02
N ARG A 95 51.26 8.51 -27.65
CA ARG A 95 49.94 7.85 -27.51
C ARG A 95 49.12 8.35 -26.33
N SER A 96 49.76 8.89 -25.29
CA SER A 96 49.14 9.34 -24.05
C SER A 96 48.68 10.80 -24.07
N GLN A 97 49.07 11.57 -25.09
CA GLN A 97 48.60 12.93 -25.33
C GLN A 97 47.08 12.95 -25.55
N TYR A 98 46.40 13.91 -24.91
CA TYR A 98 44.97 14.12 -25.04
C TYR A 98 44.61 14.71 -26.43
N PHE A 99 45.37 15.71 -26.88
CA PHE A 99 45.27 16.41 -28.16
C PHE A 99 46.51 16.11 -29.02
N ARG A 100 46.45 15.03 -29.79
CA ARG A 100 47.58 14.52 -30.58
C ARG A 100 48.14 15.53 -31.59
N ASN A 101 47.27 16.38 -32.14
CA ASN A 101 47.64 17.38 -33.14
C ASN A 101 48.20 18.68 -32.54
N GLY A 102 48.38 18.75 -31.21
CA GLY A 102 48.86 19.96 -30.53
C GLY A 102 47.87 21.13 -30.53
N ILE A 103 46.62 20.87 -30.95
CA ILE A 103 45.51 21.82 -30.95
C ILE A 103 44.25 21.13 -30.44
N MET A 104 43.30 21.91 -29.90
CA MET A 104 41.98 21.41 -29.50
C MET A 104 41.13 21.01 -30.71
N ASP A 105 41.40 19.83 -31.26
CA ASP A 105 40.72 19.28 -32.45
C ASP A 105 39.50 18.42 -32.13
N LYS A 106 39.17 18.24 -30.85
CA LYS A 106 38.04 17.41 -30.44
C LYS A 106 37.34 17.89 -29.16
N ILE A 107 36.08 17.50 -29.03
CA ILE A 107 35.30 17.58 -27.79
C ILE A 107 34.94 16.16 -27.38
N VAL A 108 35.10 15.85 -26.10
CA VAL A 108 34.70 14.56 -25.53
C VAL A 108 33.34 14.71 -24.87
N TYR A 109 32.39 13.86 -25.23
CA TYR A 109 31.15 13.67 -24.49
C TYR A 109 31.27 12.43 -23.62
N GLU A 110 30.87 12.57 -22.37
CA GLU A 110 30.85 11.47 -21.41
C GLU A 110 29.44 11.32 -20.86
N SER A 111 28.98 10.08 -20.77
CA SER A 111 27.64 9.79 -20.30
C SER A 111 27.59 9.76 -18.77
N SER A 112 26.45 10.17 -18.24
CA SER A 112 25.97 9.77 -16.92
C SER A 112 24.67 8.98 -17.07
N SER A 113 24.45 7.95 -16.24
CA SER A 113 23.15 7.28 -16.18
C SER A 113 22.23 8.02 -15.20
N PRO A 114 21.14 8.65 -15.65
CA PRO A 114 20.18 9.33 -14.77
C PRO A 114 19.16 8.36 -14.16
N CYS A 115 18.98 7.17 -14.73
CA CYS A 115 17.90 6.25 -14.38
C CYS A 115 18.46 4.82 -14.20
N LEU A 116 18.14 4.21 -13.07
CA LEU A 116 18.60 2.86 -12.72
C LEU A 116 17.60 1.78 -13.15
N GLU A 117 16.35 2.13 -13.44
CA GLU A 117 15.29 1.19 -13.79
C GLU A 117 14.69 1.49 -15.17
N THR A 118 15.13 0.71 -16.15
CA THR A 118 14.71 0.84 -17.55
C THR A 118 13.59 -0.11 -17.95
N LYS A 119 13.15 -1.00 -17.04
CA LYS A 119 12.17 -2.06 -17.31
C LYS A 119 10.79 -1.56 -17.76
N HIS A 120 10.46 -0.31 -17.44
CA HIS A 120 9.18 0.31 -17.78
C HIS A 120 9.24 1.17 -19.05
N TYR A 121 10.38 1.20 -19.73
CA TYR A 121 10.58 2.02 -20.92
C TYR A 121 10.81 1.14 -22.16
N ALA A 122 10.23 1.58 -23.28
CA ALA A 122 10.43 0.97 -24.58
C ALA A 122 10.51 2.06 -25.65
N VAL A 123 11.21 1.78 -26.74
CA VAL A 123 11.17 2.56 -27.98
C VAL A 123 10.15 1.92 -28.90
N ALA A 124 9.29 2.74 -29.51
CA ALA A 124 8.27 2.25 -30.43
C ALA A 124 8.45 2.85 -31.82
N ILE A 125 8.37 2.02 -32.85
CA ILE A 125 8.30 2.45 -34.24
C ILE A 125 6.88 2.24 -34.74
N LEU A 126 6.27 3.31 -35.22
CA LEU A 126 4.98 3.28 -35.91
C LEU A 126 5.23 3.29 -37.41
N GLN A 127 4.92 2.18 -38.08
CA GLN A 127 5.05 2.05 -39.54
C GLN A 127 3.89 1.21 -40.08
N ASP A 128 3.32 1.60 -41.22
CA ASP A 128 2.25 0.87 -41.89
C ASP A 128 1.03 0.54 -40.99
N LYS A 129 0.73 1.44 -40.05
CA LYS A 129 -0.31 1.30 -39.00
C LYS A 129 -0.07 0.17 -38.00
N GLU A 130 1.17 -0.26 -37.84
CA GLU A 130 1.60 -1.19 -36.80
C GLU A 130 2.58 -0.51 -35.85
N LEU A 131 2.44 -0.78 -34.55
CA LEU A 131 3.34 -0.26 -33.52
C LEU A 131 4.27 -1.36 -33.02
N HIS A 132 5.57 -1.24 -33.29
CA HIS A 132 6.59 -2.20 -32.88
C HIS A 132 7.38 -1.64 -31.69
N CYS A 133 7.17 -2.20 -30.50
CA CYS A 133 7.80 -1.80 -29.25
C CYS A 133 9.04 -2.67 -28.97
N THR A 134 10.18 -2.04 -28.64
CA THR A 134 11.42 -2.70 -28.23
C THR A 134 11.85 -2.19 -26.85
N PRO A 135 12.05 -3.06 -25.84
CA PRO A 135 12.57 -2.66 -24.53
C PRO A 135 13.96 -2.02 -24.65
N ILE A 136 14.28 -1.09 -23.76
CA ILE A 136 15.59 -0.45 -23.73
C ILE A 136 16.45 -1.00 -22.59
N LYS A 137 17.73 -1.18 -22.86
CA LYS A 137 18.72 -1.61 -21.86
C LYS A 137 19.06 -0.48 -20.90
N GLY A 138 19.31 0.71 -21.44
CA GLY A 138 19.88 1.85 -20.70
C GLY A 138 19.48 3.19 -21.30
N ILE A 139 19.40 4.21 -20.45
CA ILE A 139 19.29 5.61 -20.86
C ILE A 139 20.58 6.31 -20.43
N CYS A 140 21.29 6.92 -21.37
CA CYS A 140 22.57 7.59 -21.14
C CYS A 140 22.42 9.08 -21.47
N GLN A 141 22.74 9.95 -20.52
CA GLN A 141 22.80 11.40 -20.76
C GLN A 141 24.23 11.81 -21.04
N LEU A 142 24.53 12.18 -22.29
CA LEU A 142 25.83 12.64 -22.71
C LEU A 142 25.97 14.15 -22.51
N ARG A 143 27.02 14.53 -21.77
CA ARG A 143 27.42 15.93 -21.57
C ARG A 143 28.85 16.15 -22.05
N PRO A 144 29.20 17.37 -22.52
CA PRO A 144 30.59 17.71 -22.79
C PRO A 144 31.42 17.52 -21.51
N SER A 145 32.47 16.70 -21.62
CA SER A 145 33.45 16.46 -20.57
C SER A 145 34.55 17.52 -20.65
N TYR A 146 34.95 18.01 -19.49
CA TYR A 146 35.99 19.02 -19.33
C TYR A 146 37.26 18.44 -18.69
N SER A 147 37.43 17.11 -18.76
CA SER A 147 38.55 16.35 -18.16
C SER A 147 39.95 16.82 -18.57
N TYR A 148 40.08 17.58 -19.67
CA TYR A 148 41.34 18.20 -20.06
C TYR A 148 41.79 19.32 -19.10
N PHE A 149 40.86 19.97 -18.39
CA PHE A 149 41.19 20.90 -17.30
C PHE A 149 41.72 20.17 -16.07
N ASP A 150 41.13 19.02 -15.71
CA ASP A 150 41.64 18.19 -14.61
C ASP A 150 43.08 17.73 -14.89
N LYS A 151 43.36 17.34 -16.14
CA LYS A 151 44.73 17.03 -16.60
C LYS A 151 45.67 18.23 -16.48
N GLN A 152 45.22 19.41 -16.89
CA GLN A 152 46.00 20.65 -16.78
C GLN A 152 46.35 20.96 -15.32
N ASP A 153 45.38 20.87 -14.40
CA ASP A 153 45.60 21.16 -12.99
C ASP A 153 46.49 20.13 -12.32
N LYS A 154 46.31 18.84 -12.63
CA LYS A 154 47.21 17.78 -12.18
C LYS A 154 48.65 18.06 -12.63
N ARG A 155 48.84 18.46 -13.88
CA ARG A 155 50.16 18.82 -14.41
C ARG A 155 50.76 20.04 -13.69
N LYS A 156 49.98 21.09 -13.43
CA LYS A 156 50.45 22.26 -12.67
C LYS A 156 50.93 21.84 -11.28
N ILE A 157 50.17 20.98 -10.60
CA ILE A 157 50.53 20.43 -9.29
C ILE A 157 51.83 19.63 -9.39
N ASP A 158 51.93 18.72 -10.35
CA ASP A 158 53.13 17.88 -10.55
C ASP A 158 54.36 18.73 -10.87
N LYS A 159 54.20 19.80 -11.67
CA LYS A 159 55.29 20.76 -11.95
C LYS A 159 55.71 21.53 -10.71
N SER A 160 54.75 22.03 -9.92
CA SER A 160 55.06 22.74 -8.67
C SER A 160 55.73 21.84 -7.62
N LYS A 161 55.36 20.56 -7.58
CA LYS A 161 56.03 19.56 -6.73
C LYS A 161 57.45 19.28 -7.20
N ALA A 162 57.69 19.18 -8.51
CA ALA A 162 59.04 18.98 -9.04
C ALA A 162 59.93 20.21 -8.82
N GLU A 163 59.40 21.43 -8.95
CA GLU A 163 60.14 22.67 -8.69
C GLU A 163 60.43 22.88 -7.18
N ASN A 164 59.57 22.37 -6.29
CA ASN A 164 59.80 22.40 -4.83
C ASN A 164 60.60 21.19 -4.30
N SER A 165 60.88 20.17 -5.12
CA SER A 165 61.61 18.97 -4.71
C SER A 165 63.13 19.13 -4.76
N ASP A 166 63.63 20.28 -5.21
CA ASP A 166 65.06 20.57 -5.36
C ASP A 166 65.67 21.21 -4.10
N ASP A 167 64.90 21.35 -2.99
CA ASP A 167 65.36 22.06 -1.78
C ASP A 167 65.03 21.36 -0.43
N GLU A 168 64.57 20.11 -0.43
CA GLU A 168 64.50 19.30 0.79
C GLU A 168 64.85 17.82 0.52
N GLU A 169 66.16 17.50 0.49
CA GLU A 169 66.64 16.20 0.97
C GLU A 169 66.34 16.09 2.47
N LYS A 170 65.08 15.87 2.84
CA LYS A 170 64.76 15.32 4.17
C LYS A 170 64.85 13.81 4.07
N GLU A 171 65.88 13.28 4.73
CA GLU A 171 66.05 11.86 5.06
C GLU A 171 64.68 11.23 5.37
N SER A 172 64.37 10.14 4.66
CA SER A 172 63.19 9.34 4.95
C SER A 172 63.32 8.74 6.34
N GLU A 173 62.58 9.30 7.31
CA GLU A 173 62.42 8.66 8.61
C GLU A 173 61.87 7.23 8.42
N PRO A 174 62.44 6.21 9.10
CA PRO A 174 62.01 4.83 8.94
C PRO A 174 60.57 4.68 9.42
N GLN A 175 59.63 4.53 8.49
CA GLN A 175 58.25 4.15 8.81
C GLN A 175 58.26 2.79 9.52
N GLN A 176 57.92 2.79 10.80
CA GLN A 176 57.60 1.57 11.54
C GLN A 176 56.45 0.85 10.84
N VAL A 177 56.76 -0.30 10.25
CA VAL A 177 55.78 -1.24 9.68
C VAL A 177 54.96 -1.82 10.83
N THR A 178 53.89 -1.12 11.19
CA THR A 178 52.87 -1.68 12.08
C THR A 178 52.00 -2.62 11.25
N VAL A 179 52.22 -3.92 11.42
CA VAL A 179 51.42 -4.97 10.80
C VAL A 179 50.02 -4.89 11.39
N LYS A 180 49.14 -4.09 10.78
CA LYS A 180 47.72 -4.05 11.12
C LYS A 180 47.10 -5.35 10.63
N PHE A 181 46.96 -6.31 11.55
CA PHE A 181 46.16 -7.51 11.32
C PHE A 181 44.76 -7.11 10.85
N SER A 182 44.38 -7.57 9.66
CA SER A 182 43.07 -7.33 9.08
C SER A 182 42.00 -7.93 9.99
N ARG A 183 41.25 -7.06 10.69
CA ARG A 183 40.03 -7.49 11.38
C ARG A 183 39.08 -8.08 10.34
N ALA A 184 38.54 -9.27 10.60
CA ALA A 184 37.47 -9.84 9.78
C ALA A 184 36.30 -8.85 9.76
N GLU A 185 35.99 -8.33 8.58
CA GLU A 185 34.95 -7.34 8.36
C GLU A 185 33.57 -7.99 8.54
N THR A 186 32.69 -7.34 9.30
CA THR A 186 31.32 -7.84 9.48
C THR A 186 30.51 -7.68 8.18
N ASP A 187 29.55 -8.56 7.93
CA ASP A 187 28.74 -8.53 6.69
C ASP A 187 28.00 -7.20 6.49
N VAL A 188 27.66 -6.51 7.57
CA VAL A 188 27.02 -5.18 7.54
C VAL A 188 28.02 -4.09 7.12
N ALA A 189 29.24 -4.13 7.65
CA ALA A 189 30.30 -3.18 7.29
C ALA A 189 30.73 -3.37 5.82
N LYS A 190 30.85 -4.63 5.38
CA LYS A 190 31.14 -4.97 3.99
C LYS A 190 30.08 -4.44 3.03
N LYS A 191 28.79 -4.63 3.35
CA LYS A 191 27.67 -4.08 2.55
C LYS A 191 27.65 -2.54 2.55
N ALA A 192 27.99 -1.89 3.66
CA ALA A 192 28.09 -0.43 3.73
C ALA A 192 29.25 0.11 2.89
N ARG A 193 30.41 -0.57 2.92
CA ARG A 193 31.57 -0.24 2.09
C ARG A 193 31.29 -0.46 0.61
N GLU A 194 30.60 -1.54 0.23
CA GLU A 194 30.23 -1.80 -1.17
C GLU A 194 29.27 -0.75 -1.74
N LYS A 195 28.49 -0.08 -0.88
CA LYS A 195 27.61 1.04 -1.22
C LYS A 195 28.31 2.40 -1.13
N SER A 196 29.56 2.45 -0.67
CA SER A 196 30.29 3.71 -0.57
C SER A 196 30.67 4.24 -1.95
N TYR A 197 30.73 5.56 -2.08
CA TYR A 197 31.12 6.24 -3.32
C TYR A 197 32.48 5.77 -3.83
N GLU A 198 33.43 5.55 -2.91
CA GLU A 198 34.78 5.12 -3.25
C GLU A 198 34.81 3.70 -3.83
N SER A 199 34.02 2.76 -3.28
CA SER A 199 33.93 1.40 -3.83
C SER A 199 33.27 1.39 -5.20
N ILE A 200 32.20 2.17 -5.39
CA ILE A 200 31.51 2.29 -6.68
C ILE A 200 32.44 2.94 -7.72
N SER A 201 33.14 4.01 -7.35
CA SER A 201 34.10 4.69 -8.24
C SER A 201 35.25 3.76 -8.65
N GLN A 202 35.78 2.98 -7.71
CA GLN A 202 36.81 1.97 -8.01
C GLN A 202 36.29 0.87 -8.94
N LYS A 203 35.08 0.35 -8.71
CA LYS A 203 34.46 -0.65 -9.61
C LYS A 203 34.27 -0.10 -11.03
N ILE A 204 33.82 1.14 -11.16
CA ILE A 204 33.69 1.82 -12.45
C ILE A 204 35.06 2.00 -13.12
N ALA A 205 36.06 2.45 -12.36
CA ALA A 205 37.42 2.64 -12.88
C ALA A 205 38.07 1.34 -13.35
N ASN A 206 37.82 0.24 -12.64
CA ASN A 206 38.37 -1.09 -12.95
C ASN A 206 37.74 -1.74 -14.20
N GLU A 207 36.55 -1.31 -14.64
CA GLU A 207 36.01 -1.76 -15.92
C GLU A 207 36.80 -1.13 -17.07
N PRO A 208 37.36 -1.92 -18.01
CA PRO A 208 38.06 -1.38 -19.17
C PRO A 208 37.07 -0.71 -20.15
N TRP A 209 37.55 0.29 -20.87
CA TRP A 209 36.82 0.85 -22.01
C TRP A 209 36.95 -0.10 -23.20
N TYR A 210 35.82 -0.38 -23.86
CA TYR A 210 35.77 -1.10 -25.13
C TYR A 210 35.54 -0.10 -26.25
N ASP A 211 36.46 -0.03 -27.21
CA ASP A 211 36.26 0.81 -28.40
C ASP A 211 35.14 0.22 -29.27
N ALA A 212 34.33 1.11 -29.82
CA ALA A 212 33.18 0.81 -30.65
C ALA A 212 33.26 1.62 -31.96
N PHE A 213 32.88 0.99 -33.07
CA PHE A 213 32.83 1.66 -34.35
C PHE A 213 31.52 2.44 -34.47
N TRP A 214 31.64 3.76 -34.62
CA TRP A 214 30.50 4.61 -34.92
C TRP A 214 30.08 4.41 -36.38
N ARG A 215 28.83 3.98 -36.58
CA ARG A 215 28.18 3.95 -37.90
C ARG A 215 27.22 5.12 -38.03
N LYS A 216 27.22 5.77 -39.19
CA LYS A 216 26.33 6.89 -39.45
C LYS A 216 24.92 6.39 -39.77
N LEU A 217 23.95 7.30 -39.73
CA LEU A 217 22.54 6.99 -39.96
C LEU A 217 22.25 6.51 -41.40
N ASP A 218 23.10 6.91 -42.35
CA ASP A 218 23.04 6.60 -43.77
C ASP A 218 23.86 5.36 -44.17
N ASP A 219 24.49 4.66 -43.22
CA ASP A 219 25.21 3.41 -43.49
C ASP A 219 24.21 2.24 -43.58
N ASP A 220 24.38 1.36 -44.57
CA ASP A 220 23.57 0.14 -44.74
C ASP A 220 23.53 -0.72 -43.46
N HIS A 221 24.62 -0.71 -42.67
CA HIS A 221 24.66 -1.41 -41.39
C HIS A 221 23.66 -0.85 -40.38
N ALA A 222 23.44 0.47 -40.36
CA ALA A 222 22.48 1.10 -39.46
C ALA A 222 21.05 0.73 -39.85
N ASP A 223 20.75 0.64 -41.16
CA ASP A 223 19.45 0.18 -41.63
C ASP A 223 19.20 -1.31 -41.32
N LEU A 224 20.20 -2.18 -41.48
CA LEU A 224 20.10 -3.58 -41.09
C LEU A 224 19.84 -3.77 -39.59
N GLU A 225 20.50 -2.99 -38.73
CA GLU A 225 20.22 -3.00 -37.29
C GLU A 225 18.83 -2.43 -36.98
N ARG A 226 18.39 -1.39 -37.69
CA ARG A 226 17.05 -0.80 -37.54
C ARG A 226 15.94 -1.82 -37.85
N LEU A 227 16.16 -2.72 -38.80
CA LEU A 227 15.20 -3.79 -39.11
C LEU A 227 14.94 -4.73 -37.92
N LYS A 228 15.87 -4.86 -36.97
CA LYS A 228 15.68 -5.68 -35.77
C LYS A 228 14.72 -5.06 -34.75
N LEU A 229 14.35 -3.79 -34.91
CA LEU A 229 13.33 -3.14 -34.07
C LEU A 229 11.91 -3.61 -34.43
N PHE A 230 11.71 -4.16 -35.62
CA PHE A 230 10.46 -4.79 -36.01
C PHE A 230 10.37 -6.19 -35.43
N SER A 231 9.20 -6.56 -34.91
CA SER A 231 8.98 -7.91 -34.42
C SER A 231 8.85 -8.87 -35.60
N SER A 232 9.57 -10.00 -35.54
CA SER A 232 9.43 -11.09 -36.51
C SER A 232 8.28 -12.04 -36.20
N THR A 233 7.73 -11.96 -34.98
CA THR A 233 6.69 -12.85 -34.46
C THR A 233 5.33 -12.17 -34.44
N THR A 234 4.39 -12.74 -35.17
CA THR A 234 2.97 -12.33 -35.21
C THR A 234 2.08 -13.15 -34.27
N SER A 235 2.67 -13.96 -33.38
CA SER A 235 1.91 -14.82 -32.47
C SER A 235 1.33 -14.01 -31.31
N ASP A 236 0.03 -14.15 -31.06
CA ASP A 236 -0.62 -13.59 -29.87
C ASP A 236 0.06 -14.11 -28.60
N GLY A 237 0.69 -13.20 -27.85
CA GLY A 237 1.38 -13.54 -26.62
C GLY A 237 0.38 -13.92 -25.53
N SER A 238 0.41 -15.16 -25.04
CA SER A 238 -0.47 -15.63 -23.95
C SER A 238 -0.13 -15.06 -22.56
N ALA A 239 0.66 -13.98 -22.48
CA ALA A 239 1.26 -13.47 -21.24
C ALA A 239 0.39 -12.43 -20.51
N LEU A 240 -0.66 -11.91 -21.14
CA LEU A 240 -1.55 -10.88 -20.59
C LEU A 240 -2.94 -11.44 -20.28
N THR A 241 -2.99 -12.54 -19.52
CA THR A 241 -4.23 -13.27 -19.20
C THR A 241 -4.84 -12.89 -17.84
N LEU A 242 -4.19 -11.99 -17.10
CA LEU A 242 -4.64 -11.55 -15.77
C LEU A 242 -5.99 -10.85 -15.85
N GLY A 243 -6.92 -11.25 -14.98
CA GLY A 243 -8.20 -10.55 -14.81
C GLY A 243 -8.01 -9.16 -14.19
N ALA A 244 -8.96 -8.24 -14.41
CA ALA A 244 -8.83 -6.85 -13.97
C ALA A 244 -8.57 -6.70 -12.46
N THR A 245 -9.25 -7.48 -11.62
CA THR A 245 -9.07 -7.49 -10.16
C THR A 245 -7.72 -8.05 -9.75
N GLU A 246 -7.28 -9.13 -10.39
CA GLU A 246 -5.97 -9.75 -10.13
C GLU A 246 -4.81 -8.84 -10.54
N TYR A 247 -4.95 -8.14 -11.67
CA TYR A 247 -4.00 -7.14 -12.13
C TYR A 247 -3.86 -5.99 -11.13
N ILE A 248 -4.98 -5.45 -10.62
CA ILE A 248 -4.96 -4.39 -9.60
C ILE A 248 -4.30 -4.87 -8.31
N ASN A 249 -4.63 -6.08 -7.84
CA ASN A 249 -4.02 -6.65 -6.64
C ASN A 249 -2.50 -6.87 -6.80
N THR A 250 -2.04 -7.14 -8.02
CA THR A 250 -0.60 -7.27 -8.34
C THR A 250 0.09 -5.91 -8.36
N LEU A 251 -0.55 -4.88 -8.90
CA LEU A 251 -0.03 -3.50 -8.92
C LEU A 251 0.00 -2.87 -7.52
N VAL A 252 -0.99 -3.20 -6.70
CA VAL A 252 -1.16 -2.68 -5.33
C VAL A 252 -1.28 -3.88 -4.39
N PRO A 253 -0.16 -4.52 -4.02
CA PRO A 253 -0.19 -5.60 -3.05
C PRO A 253 -0.74 -5.08 -1.72
N SER A 254 -1.72 -5.78 -1.16
CA SER A 254 -2.25 -5.45 0.17
C SER A 254 -1.12 -5.50 1.19
N LEU A 255 -0.84 -4.37 1.85
CA LEU A 255 0.20 -4.21 2.87
C LEU A 255 -0.09 -4.97 4.18
N THR A 256 -1.17 -5.74 4.23
CA THR A 256 -1.44 -6.62 5.36
C THR A 256 -0.45 -7.77 5.31
N ASP A 257 0.70 -7.58 5.96
CA ASP A 257 1.45 -8.69 6.53
C ASP A 257 0.45 -9.53 7.33
N GLU A 258 0.09 -10.70 6.80
CA GLU A 258 -0.80 -11.70 7.40
C GLU A 258 -0.39 -12.12 8.83
N ALA A 259 0.72 -11.59 9.36
CA ALA A 259 1.31 -11.93 10.63
C ALA A 259 0.88 -11.04 11.82
N GLU A 260 0.38 -9.80 11.63
CA GLU A 260 0.16 -8.87 12.77
C GLU A 260 -1.24 -8.30 12.96
N MET A 261 -2.19 -8.56 12.05
CA MET A 261 -3.61 -8.27 12.32
C MET A 261 -4.38 -9.57 12.62
N PRO A 262 -5.27 -9.57 13.64
CA PRO A 262 -6.23 -10.68 13.77
C PRO A 262 -6.98 -10.77 12.44
N PRO A 263 -7.23 -11.99 11.91
CA PRO A 263 -7.87 -12.16 10.62
C PRO A 263 -9.11 -11.29 10.60
N VAL A 264 -9.27 -10.46 9.57
CA VAL A 264 -10.49 -9.68 9.36
C VAL A 264 -11.62 -10.71 9.44
N LYS A 265 -12.34 -10.72 10.56
CA LYS A 265 -13.41 -11.67 10.78
C LYS A 265 -14.39 -11.38 9.66
N LYS A 266 -14.45 -12.27 8.66
CA LYS A 266 -15.51 -12.25 7.65
C LYS A 266 -16.81 -12.17 8.43
N THR A 267 -17.44 -10.99 8.40
CA THR A 267 -18.65 -10.75 9.18
C THR A 267 -19.70 -11.66 8.58
N SER A 268 -20.29 -12.52 9.41
CA SER A 268 -21.32 -13.43 8.90
C SER A 268 -22.44 -12.60 8.29
N LEU A 269 -23.15 -13.15 7.31
CA LEU A 269 -24.27 -12.47 6.68
C LEU A 269 -25.33 -12.02 7.70
N GLN A 270 -25.51 -12.79 8.79
CA GLN A 270 -26.36 -12.42 9.92
C GLN A 270 -25.82 -11.21 10.70
N ASP A 271 -24.51 -11.12 10.92
CA ASP A 271 -23.87 -9.99 11.59
C ASP A 271 -23.94 -8.72 10.75
N GLN A 272 -23.74 -8.83 9.43
CA GLN A 272 -23.87 -7.71 8.50
C GLN A 272 -25.30 -7.15 8.50
N ILE A 273 -26.31 -8.02 8.39
CA ILE A 273 -27.73 -7.62 8.48
C ILE A 273 -28.03 -6.95 9.82
N LYS A 274 -27.53 -7.52 10.92
CA LYS A 274 -27.71 -6.97 12.26
C LYS A 274 -27.12 -5.57 12.36
N GLU A 275 -25.90 -5.35 11.91
CA GLU A 275 -25.23 -4.04 11.98
C GLU A 275 -25.97 -2.98 11.14
N ILE A 276 -26.37 -3.34 9.91
CA ILE A 276 -27.16 -2.48 9.03
C ILE A 276 -28.47 -2.07 9.71
N LEU A 277 -29.22 -3.03 10.26
CA LEU A 277 -30.53 -2.77 10.88
C LEU A 277 -30.42 -2.03 12.22
N LEU A 278 -29.32 -2.20 12.98
CA LEU A 278 -29.08 -1.43 14.20
C LEU A 278 -28.86 0.06 13.88
N ASN A 279 -28.17 0.36 12.78
CA ASN A 279 -27.88 1.73 12.36
C ASN A 279 -29.08 2.38 11.66
N ALA A 280 -29.72 1.67 10.74
CA ALA A 280 -30.86 2.19 9.96
C ALA A 280 -32.19 2.18 10.75
N LYS A 281 -32.29 1.33 11.77
CA LYS A 281 -33.46 1.10 12.64
C LYS A 281 -34.67 0.44 11.95
N LEU A 282 -35.05 0.90 10.77
CA LEU A 282 -36.16 0.37 9.98
C LEU A 282 -35.84 0.50 8.48
N MET A 283 -36.04 -0.55 7.69
CA MET A 283 -35.65 -0.59 6.28
C MET A 283 -36.56 -1.50 5.44
N THR A 284 -36.70 -1.23 4.15
CA THR A 284 -37.39 -2.14 3.21
C THR A 284 -36.51 -3.33 2.84
N PHE A 285 -37.11 -4.42 2.33
CA PHE A 285 -36.34 -5.59 1.90
C PHE A 285 -35.39 -5.29 0.74
N ASN A 286 -35.80 -4.41 -0.19
CA ASN A 286 -35.01 -4.06 -1.36
C ASN A 286 -33.78 -3.19 -1.01
N GLU A 287 -33.93 -2.24 -0.09
CA GLU A 287 -32.81 -1.46 0.45
C GLU A 287 -31.82 -2.37 1.20
N LEU A 288 -32.32 -3.32 1.99
CA LEU A 288 -31.45 -4.26 2.69
C LEU A 288 -30.66 -5.14 1.69
N ARG A 289 -31.32 -5.61 0.63
CA ARG A 289 -30.69 -6.38 -0.44
C ARG A 289 -29.61 -5.59 -1.19
N SER A 290 -29.78 -4.28 -1.37
CA SER A 290 -28.79 -3.46 -2.07
C SER A 290 -27.52 -3.21 -1.23
N LEU A 291 -27.59 -3.37 0.09
CA LEU A 291 -26.49 -3.14 1.03
C LEU A 291 -25.73 -4.42 1.43
N VAL A 292 -26.40 -5.56 1.52
CA VAL A 292 -25.77 -6.83 1.96
C VAL A 292 -24.93 -7.42 0.82
N ARG A 293 -23.76 -7.97 1.15
CA ARG A 293 -22.86 -8.68 0.24
C ARG A 293 -22.50 -10.04 0.83
N ASN A 294 -22.23 -11.04 -0.02
CA ASN A 294 -21.68 -12.31 0.45
C ASN A 294 -20.17 -12.21 0.69
N ASP A 295 -19.56 -13.31 1.15
CA ASP A 295 -18.12 -13.40 1.45
C ASP A 295 -17.22 -13.13 0.22
N GLU A 296 -17.78 -13.19 -0.99
CA GLU A 296 -17.10 -12.93 -2.27
C GLU A 296 -17.38 -11.52 -2.81
N GLY A 297 -18.09 -10.67 -2.06
CA GLY A 297 -18.42 -9.30 -2.46
C GLY A 297 -19.54 -9.19 -3.51
N SER A 298 -20.22 -10.28 -3.84
CA SER A 298 -21.36 -10.31 -4.76
C SER A 298 -22.71 -10.18 -4.05
N PHE A 299 -23.77 -9.92 -4.81
CA PHE A 299 -25.13 -9.75 -4.29
C PHE A 299 -25.69 -11.07 -3.76
N VAL A 300 -26.39 -10.99 -2.63
CA VAL A 300 -27.04 -12.13 -2.00
C VAL A 300 -28.36 -12.46 -2.72
N SER A 301 -28.65 -13.75 -2.88
CA SER A 301 -29.93 -14.23 -3.40
C SER A 301 -31.10 -13.90 -2.44
N GLU A 302 -32.30 -13.71 -2.99
CA GLU A 302 -33.48 -13.36 -2.18
C GLU A 302 -33.79 -14.42 -1.11
N SER A 303 -33.65 -15.70 -1.44
CA SER A 303 -33.92 -16.82 -0.52
C SER A 303 -32.92 -16.88 0.63
N ALA A 304 -31.63 -16.70 0.35
CA ALA A 304 -30.59 -16.66 1.38
C ALA A 304 -30.78 -15.46 2.32
N LEU A 305 -31.15 -14.31 1.78
CA LEU A 305 -31.43 -13.11 2.56
C LEU A 305 -32.63 -13.30 3.50
N LEU A 306 -33.74 -13.86 2.99
CA LEU A 306 -34.93 -14.15 3.79
C LEU A 306 -34.65 -15.19 4.89
N ALA A 307 -33.87 -16.23 4.59
CA ALA A 307 -33.47 -17.22 5.58
C ALA A 307 -32.64 -16.61 6.72
N ALA A 308 -31.68 -15.76 6.38
CA ALA A 308 -30.85 -15.09 7.39
C ALA A 308 -31.62 -14.06 8.22
N LEU A 309 -32.51 -13.30 7.59
CA LEU A 309 -33.39 -12.34 8.27
C LEU A 309 -34.23 -13.01 9.36
N GLY A 310 -34.69 -14.24 9.13
CA GLY A 310 -35.45 -15.03 10.11
C GLY A 310 -34.72 -15.27 11.44
N GLY A 311 -33.39 -15.15 11.49
CA GLY A 311 -32.60 -15.30 12.71
C GLY A 311 -32.34 -14.00 13.47
N VAL A 312 -32.18 -12.89 12.75
CA VAL A 312 -31.66 -11.63 13.32
C VAL A 312 -32.65 -10.46 13.32
N ALA A 313 -33.67 -10.51 12.48
CA ALA A 313 -34.61 -9.42 12.30
C ALA A 313 -36.06 -9.87 12.56
N CYS A 314 -36.95 -8.89 12.66
CA CYS A 314 -38.39 -9.09 12.64
C CYS A 314 -39.03 -8.15 11.62
N CYS A 315 -40.17 -8.57 11.07
CA CYS A 315 -40.89 -7.83 10.04
C CYS A 315 -42.17 -7.24 10.62
N VAL A 316 -42.43 -5.96 10.38
CA VAL A 316 -43.67 -5.26 10.72
C VAL A 316 -44.17 -4.55 9.48
N ARG A 317 -45.32 -4.99 8.95
CA ARG A 317 -45.96 -4.42 7.76
C ARG A 317 -45.02 -4.29 6.54
N GLY A 318 -44.31 -5.38 6.24
CA GLY A 318 -43.33 -5.45 5.15
C GLY A 318 -41.97 -4.80 5.42
N LEU A 319 -41.82 -4.08 6.53
CA LEU A 319 -40.57 -3.42 6.92
C LEU A 319 -39.76 -4.28 7.89
N TRP A 320 -38.43 -4.21 7.79
CA TRP A 320 -37.52 -4.99 8.61
C TRP A 320 -36.80 -4.14 9.65
N THR A 321 -36.71 -4.67 10.86
CA THR A 321 -36.01 -4.06 12.01
C THR A 321 -35.22 -5.12 12.78
N ALA A 322 -34.13 -4.71 13.43
CA ALA A 322 -33.35 -5.59 14.30
C ALA A 322 -34.20 -6.08 15.49
N ARG A 323 -34.03 -7.35 15.88
CA ARG A 323 -34.72 -7.94 17.03
C ARG A 323 -34.42 -7.19 18.33
N SER A 324 -35.39 -7.13 19.24
CA SER A 324 -35.26 -6.42 20.50
C SER A 324 -34.11 -6.89 21.39
N GLN A 325 -33.82 -8.19 21.38
CA GLN A 325 -32.69 -8.78 22.14
C GLN A 325 -31.32 -8.31 21.63
N GLN A 326 -31.24 -7.83 20.39
CA GLN A 326 -29.99 -7.33 19.81
C GLN A 326 -29.70 -5.88 20.18
N MET A 327 -30.74 -5.08 20.48
CA MET A 327 -30.59 -3.68 20.90
C MET A 327 -30.34 -3.56 22.39
N TYR A 328 -31.15 -4.23 23.22
CA TYR A 328 -31.07 -4.12 24.67
C TYR A 328 -30.23 -5.26 25.24
N THR A 329 -28.91 -5.11 25.21
CA THR A 329 -27.96 -6.13 25.69
C THR A 329 -27.44 -5.84 27.10
N ARG A 330 -27.58 -4.61 27.58
CA ARG A 330 -27.07 -4.15 28.89
C ARG A 330 -28.19 -3.45 29.66
N PRO A 331 -28.18 -3.53 31.00
CA PRO A 331 -29.16 -2.82 31.83
C PRO A 331 -28.88 -1.32 31.80
N ALA A 332 -29.77 -0.54 31.19
CA ALA A 332 -29.84 0.91 31.35
C ALA A 332 -31.15 1.43 30.72
N PRO A 333 -32.02 2.16 31.44
CA PRO A 333 -32.22 2.25 32.91
C PRO A 333 -33.26 1.23 33.45
N ALA A 334 -33.89 0.42 32.60
CA ALA A 334 -34.75 -0.70 32.99
C ALA A 334 -34.11 -2.07 32.64
N PRO A 335 -34.53 -3.18 33.26
CA PRO A 335 -34.08 -4.51 32.89
C PRO A 335 -34.24 -4.77 31.38
N PRO A 336 -33.23 -5.32 30.69
CA PRO A 336 -33.29 -5.57 29.24
C PRO A 336 -34.51 -6.37 28.81
N ARG A 337 -34.96 -7.32 29.63
CA ARG A 337 -36.17 -8.11 29.39
C ARG A 337 -37.43 -7.25 29.29
N LEU A 338 -37.58 -6.25 30.16
CA LEU A 338 -38.72 -5.33 30.13
C LEU A 338 -38.63 -4.37 28.93
N MET A 339 -37.44 -3.86 28.62
CA MET A 339 -37.22 -3.03 27.43
C MET A 339 -37.51 -3.79 26.13
N CYS A 340 -37.10 -5.06 26.05
CA CYS A 340 -37.41 -5.92 24.91
C CYS A 340 -38.92 -6.14 24.79
N ALA A 341 -39.58 -6.54 25.87
CA ALA A 341 -41.02 -6.78 25.87
C ALA A 341 -41.83 -5.52 25.53
N ALA A 342 -41.36 -4.35 26.00
CA ALA A 342 -41.92 -3.05 25.66
C ALA A 342 -41.83 -2.74 24.17
N ARG A 343 -40.64 -2.90 23.57
CA ARG A 343 -40.42 -2.69 22.15
C ARG A 343 -41.21 -3.69 21.30
N ASP A 344 -41.25 -4.95 21.70
CA ASP A 344 -42.01 -6.00 21.01
C ASP A 344 -43.51 -5.69 21.06
N HIS A 345 -44.02 -5.18 22.18
CA HIS A 345 -45.42 -4.72 22.29
C HIS A 345 -45.70 -3.52 21.36
N VAL A 346 -44.78 -2.55 21.27
CA VAL A 346 -44.91 -1.41 20.34
C VAL A 346 -44.93 -1.88 18.88
N LEU A 347 -44.00 -2.78 18.50
CA LEU A 347 -43.94 -3.37 17.17
C LEU A 347 -45.20 -4.19 16.85
N TYR A 348 -45.72 -4.95 17.81
CA TYR A 348 -47.02 -5.64 17.70
C TYR A 348 -48.17 -4.66 17.44
N LEU A 349 -48.27 -3.55 18.18
CA LEU A 349 -49.34 -2.57 17.96
C LEU A 349 -49.32 -1.99 16.55
N PHE A 350 -48.15 -1.81 15.95
CA PHE A 350 -48.02 -1.38 14.55
C PHE A 350 -48.45 -2.44 13.52
N THR A 351 -48.59 -3.71 13.90
CA THR A 351 -49.23 -4.73 13.05
C THR A 351 -50.75 -4.57 13.00
N GLN A 352 -51.36 -4.00 14.04
CA GLN A 352 -52.82 -3.87 14.19
C GLN A 352 -53.32 -2.48 13.85
N HIS A 353 -52.50 -1.45 14.07
CA HIS A 353 -52.88 -0.06 13.97
C HIS A 353 -51.85 0.73 13.16
N SER A 354 -52.33 1.66 12.33
CA SER A 354 -51.46 2.58 11.58
C SER A 354 -50.78 3.61 12.48
N TYR A 355 -51.37 3.91 13.64
CA TYR A 355 -50.87 4.87 14.61
C TYR A 355 -51.05 4.36 16.04
N VAL A 356 -50.15 4.78 16.94
CA VAL A 356 -50.18 4.39 18.35
C VAL A 356 -50.05 5.60 19.27
N ASP A 357 -50.63 5.49 20.47
CA ASP A 357 -50.60 6.55 21.49
C ASP A 357 -49.58 6.20 22.58
N ARG A 358 -48.58 7.08 22.75
CA ARG A 358 -47.54 6.96 23.78
C ARG A 358 -48.11 6.82 25.20
N ARG A 359 -49.20 7.52 25.52
CA ARG A 359 -49.79 7.48 26.88
C ARG A 359 -50.39 6.10 27.17
N LYS A 360 -51.08 5.52 26.18
CA LYS A 360 -51.64 4.16 26.28
C LYS A 360 -50.54 3.11 26.41
N ILE A 361 -49.47 3.23 25.61
CA ILE A 361 -48.31 2.33 25.68
C ILE A 361 -47.63 2.43 27.04
N ALA A 362 -47.36 3.64 27.54
CA ALA A 362 -46.71 3.83 28.83
C ALA A 362 -47.53 3.24 29.99
N ALA A 363 -48.86 3.36 29.95
CA ALA A 363 -49.75 2.74 30.93
C ALA A 363 -49.73 1.20 30.84
N ALA A 364 -49.68 0.63 29.63
CA ALA A 364 -49.68 -0.82 29.42
C ALA A 364 -48.37 -1.49 29.86
N VAL A 365 -47.23 -0.90 29.48
CA VAL A 365 -45.90 -1.49 29.68
C VAL A 365 -45.33 -1.19 31.08
N ARG A 366 -45.88 -0.20 31.80
CA ARG A 366 -45.43 0.23 33.13
C ARG A 366 -43.96 0.70 33.16
N LEU A 367 -43.48 1.28 32.06
CA LEU A 367 -42.16 1.91 31.97
C LEU A 367 -42.24 3.44 32.12
N PRO A 368 -41.17 4.11 32.56
CA PRO A 368 -41.10 5.56 32.56
C PRO A 368 -41.40 6.13 31.18
N ALA A 369 -42.09 7.27 31.13
CA ALA A 369 -42.51 7.86 29.86
C ALA A 369 -41.33 8.15 28.92
N GLN A 370 -40.13 8.42 29.46
CA GLN A 370 -38.92 8.66 28.69
C GLN A 370 -38.43 7.40 27.95
N GLU A 371 -38.47 6.24 28.58
CA GLU A 371 -38.10 4.96 27.95
C GLU A 371 -39.00 4.61 26.78
N VAL A 372 -40.31 4.80 26.97
CA VAL A 372 -41.31 4.56 25.93
C VAL A 372 -41.10 5.52 24.75
N LEU A 373 -40.65 6.75 25.03
CA LEU A 373 -40.32 7.71 23.98
C LEU A 373 -39.08 7.28 23.18
N GLU A 374 -38.04 6.78 23.83
CA GLU A 374 -36.83 6.29 23.15
C GLU A 374 -37.14 5.06 22.29
N ILE A 375 -37.93 4.13 22.81
CA ILE A 375 -38.43 2.98 22.05
C ILE A 375 -39.20 3.47 20.83
N LEU A 376 -40.15 4.41 20.99
CA LEU A 376 -40.92 4.94 19.86
C LEU A 376 -40.02 5.65 18.85
N ARG A 377 -39.08 6.49 19.27
CA ARG A 377 -38.11 7.15 18.37
C ARG A 377 -37.19 6.18 17.62
N SER A 378 -37.08 4.93 18.07
CA SER A 378 -36.34 3.90 17.36
C SER A 378 -37.10 3.37 16.14
N VAL A 379 -38.43 3.39 16.12
CA VAL A 379 -39.24 2.72 15.07
C VAL A 379 -40.34 3.59 14.47
N ALA A 380 -40.62 4.74 15.07
CA ALA A 380 -41.74 5.61 14.75
C ALA A 380 -41.38 7.09 14.81
N LYS A 381 -42.14 7.90 14.08
CA LYS A 381 -42.13 9.37 14.11
C LYS A 381 -43.47 9.91 14.61
N LEU A 382 -43.45 11.08 15.22
CA LEU A 382 -44.65 11.73 15.72
C LEU A 382 -45.32 12.53 14.61
N ASN A 383 -46.56 12.17 14.28
CA ASN A 383 -47.47 12.96 13.48
C ASN A 383 -48.42 13.75 14.42
N PRO A 384 -48.41 15.09 14.40
CA PRO A 384 -49.22 15.91 15.31
C PRO A 384 -50.73 15.66 15.21
N GLN A 385 -51.23 15.14 14.08
CA GLN A 385 -52.66 14.92 13.87
C GLN A 385 -53.16 13.53 14.29
N THR A 386 -52.32 12.50 14.14
CA THR A 386 -52.75 11.09 14.28
C THR A 386 -52.04 10.32 15.41
N GLY A 387 -50.89 10.80 15.89
CA GLY A 387 -50.08 10.13 16.90
C GLY A 387 -48.75 9.61 16.35
N TRP A 388 -48.23 8.50 16.90
CA TRP A 388 -46.97 7.92 16.42
C TRP A 388 -47.22 6.94 15.29
N GLU A 389 -46.58 7.14 14.15
CA GLU A 389 -46.63 6.28 12.96
C GLU A 389 -45.23 5.74 12.63
N LEU A 390 -45.13 4.61 11.92
CA LEU A 390 -43.85 4.01 11.53
C LEU A 390 -42.96 5.01 10.77
N LEU A 391 -41.63 4.87 10.90
CA LEU A 391 -40.66 5.75 10.23
C LEU A 391 -40.83 5.73 8.70
N LEU A 392 -41.11 4.55 8.15
CA LEU A 392 -41.34 4.31 6.74
C LEU A 392 -42.79 3.86 6.52
N PRO A 393 -43.38 4.15 5.35
CA PRO A 393 -44.67 3.60 4.98
C PRO A 393 -44.60 2.07 4.86
N PRO A 394 -45.70 1.35 5.13
CA PRO A 394 -45.79 -0.10 4.92
C PRO A 394 -45.32 -0.53 3.52
N ASP A 395 -44.52 -1.58 3.44
CA ASP A 395 -44.05 -2.13 2.16
C ASP A 395 -45.08 -3.13 1.60
N SER A 396 -46.13 -2.59 0.99
CA SER A 396 -47.21 -3.40 0.39
C SER A 396 -46.73 -4.29 -0.75
N ALA A 397 -45.65 -3.91 -1.44
CA ALA A 397 -45.06 -4.74 -2.49
C ALA A 397 -44.42 -6.01 -1.90
N PHE A 398 -43.69 -5.87 -0.79
CA PHE A 398 -43.15 -7.01 -0.07
C PHE A 398 -44.25 -7.88 0.53
N GLU A 399 -45.29 -7.30 1.12
CA GLU A 399 -46.42 -8.04 1.68
C GLU A 399 -47.12 -8.91 0.61
N ALA A 400 -47.32 -8.36 -0.59
CA ALA A 400 -47.92 -9.10 -1.71
C ALA A 400 -46.99 -10.19 -2.26
N LYS A 401 -45.67 -9.94 -2.31
CA LYS A 401 -44.67 -10.86 -2.87
C LYS A 401 -44.38 -12.05 -1.94
N TYR A 402 -44.41 -11.86 -0.62
CA TYR A 402 -44.07 -12.91 0.36
C TYR A 402 -45.13 -13.09 1.45
N PRO A 403 -46.37 -13.51 1.10
CA PRO A 403 -47.47 -13.62 2.05
C PRO A 403 -47.20 -14.64 3.17
N GLU A 404 -46.51 -15.74 2.87
CA GLU A 404 -46.14 -16.77 3.87
C GLU A 404 -45.19 -16.22 4.94
N VAL A 405 -44.26 -15.33 4.55
CA VAL A 405 -43.32 -14.70 5.49
C VAL A 405 -44.07 -13.77 6.43
N ILE A 406 -44.99 -12.97 5.89
CA ILE A 406 -45.85 -12.09 6.69
C ILE A 406 -46.73 -12.89 7.64
N GLN A 407 -47.35 -13.97 7.16
CA GLN A 407 -48.17 -14.83 8.02
C GLN A 407 -47.37 -15.41 9.19
N ARG A 408 -46.14 -15.90 8.93
CA ARG A 408 -45.25 -16.42 9.97
C ARG A 408 -44.86 -15.34 10.98
N GLN A 409 -44.61 -14.11 10.52
CA GLN A 409 -44.27 -12.98 11.39
C GLN A 409 -45.47 -12.54 12.24
N ASN A 410 -46.68 -12.55 11.69
CA ASN A 410 -47.90 -12.27 12.46
C ASN A 410 -48.13 -13.31 13.56
N LEU A 411 -47.95 -14.61 13.28
CA LEU A 411 -48.01 -15.66 14.30
C LEU A 411 -46.94 -15.48 15.40
N TYR A 412 -45.73 -15.07 15.02
CA TYR A 412 -44.67 -14.71 15.96
C TYR A 412 -45.09 -13.54 16.86
N TRP A 413 -45.67 -12.49 16.27
CA TRP A 413 -46.14 -11.32 16.98
C TRP A 413 -47.30 -11.63 17.95
N GLU A 414 -48.25 -12.48 17.57
CA GLU A 414 -49.31 -12.98 18.46
C GLU A 414 -48.74 -13.80 19.63
N ALA A 415 -47.71 -14.62 19.40
CA ALA A 415 -47.04 -15.36 20.46
C ALA A 415 -46.31 -14.41 21.43
N CYS A 416 -45.59 -13.41 20.91
CA CYS A 416 -44.95 -12.36 21.73
C CYS A 416 -45.98 -11.59 22.57
N GLN A 417 -47.12 -11.23 21.99
CA GLN A 417 -48.18 -10.51 22.72
C GLN A 417 -48.80 -11.37 23.82
N ARG A 418 -49.01 -12.68 23.59
CA ARG A 418 -49.46 -13.61 24.64
C ARG A 418 -48.50 -13.65 25.81
N GLN A 419 -47.20 -13.78 25.53
CA GLN A 419 -46.16 -13.77 26.58
C GLN A 419 -46.11 -12.45 27.35
N PHE A 420 -46.31 -11.32 26.67
CA PHE A 420 -46.40 -10.01 27.31
C PHE A 420 -47.58 -9.93 28.29
N ASN A 421 -48.75 -10.42 27.88
CA ASN A 421 -49.95 -10.44 28.73
C ASN A 421 -49.76 -11.36 29.95
N GLU A 422 -49.17 -12.55 29.78
CA GLU A 422 -48.87 -13.47 30.88
C GLU A 422 -47.90 -12.86 31.91
N MET A 423 -46.87 -12.15 31.43
CA MET A 423 -45.91 -11.45 32.28
C MET A 423 -46.60 -10.37 33.14
N LEU A 424 -47.50 -9.59 32.55
CA LEU A 424 -48.30 -8.59 33.26
C LEU A 424 -49.23 -9.20 34.31
N ILE A 425 -49.82 -10.36 34.03
CA ILE A 425 -50.70 -11.07 34.97
C ILE A 425 -49.90 -11.64 36.14
N GLY A 426 -48.73 -12.23 35.89
CA GLY A 426 -47.85 -12.80 36.92
C GLY A 426 -47.31 -11.78 37.93
N GLU A 427 -47.09 -10.52 37.52
CA GLU A 427 -46.69 -9.43 38.42
C GLU A 427 -47.85 -8.89 39.29
N ASN A 428 -49.12 -9.11 38.89
CA ASN A 428 -50.29 -8.62 39.63
C ASN A 428 -50.76 -9.56 40.77
N LEU A 429 -50.12 -10.72 40.98
CA LEU A 429 -50.38 -11.60 42.11
C LEU A 429 -49.56 -11.16 43.34
N PRO A 430 -50.17 -10.73 44.46
CA PRO A 430 -49.41 -10.35 45.64
C PRO A 430 -48.64 -11.57 46.19
N LYS A 431 -47.32 -11.44 46.33
CA LYS A 431 -46.46 -12.46 46.95
C LYS A 431 -46.93 -12.70 48.38
N ARG A 432 -47.63 -13.81 48.59
CA ARG A 432 -48.11 -14.29 49.90
C ARG A 432 -46.90 -14.45 50.84
N GLN A 433 -46.73 -13.52 51.79
CA GLN A 433 -45.71 -13.65 52.83
C GLN A 433 -46.01 -14.91 53.66
N ARG A 434 -45.17 -15.93 53.50
CA ARG A 434 -45.23 -17.13 54.32
C ARG A 434 -44.69 -16.78 55.71
N LYS A 435 -45.58 -16.70 56.71
CA LYS A 435 -45.21 -16.64 58.14
C LYS A 435 -44.29 -17.81 58.45
N LYS A 436 -43.09 -17.52 58.96
CA LYS A 436 -42.09 -18.49 59.38
C LYS A 436 -42.57 -19.13 60.69
N SER A 437 -43.14 -20.32 60.63
CA SER A 437 -43.42 -21.13 61.81
C SER A 437 -42.16 -21.88 62.23
N GLN A 438 -41.66 -21.60 63.43
CA GLN A 438 -40.70 -22.45 64.13
C GLN A 438 -41.34 -23.82 64.42
N ARG A 439 -40.62 -24.90 64.11
CA ARG A 439 -40.81 -26.19 64.77
C ARG A 439 -39.54 -27.04 64.67
N ASP A 440 -39.03 -27.43 65.83
CA ASP A 440 -37.95 -28.40 66.04
C ASP A 440 -38.42 -29.85 65.82
N SER A 441 -37.52 -30.70 65.30
CA SER A 441 -37.48 -32.18 65.46
C SER A 441 -36.26 -32.72 64.68
N ILE A 442 -35.15 -33.12 65.32
CA ILE A 442 -34.81 -34.44 65.91
C ILE A 442 -34.67 -35.58 64.87
N SER A 443 -33.43 -36.11 64.83
CA SER A 443 -32.86 -37.40 64.38
C SER A 443 -33.87 -38.55 64.12
N SER A 444 -33.68 -39.52 63.21
CA SER A 444 -32.47 -40.31 63.02
C SER A 444 -32.49 -41.19 61.75
N ASP A 445 -31.27 -41.54 61.39
CA ASP A 445 -30.67 -42.42 60.36
C ASP A 445 -31.18 -43.88 60.30
N SER A 446 -30.95 -44.57 59.16
CA SER A 446 -30.41 -45.95 59.08
C SER A 446 -30.57 -46.61 57.69
N MET A 447 -29.41 -46.73 56.99
CA MET A 447 -28.86 -47.89 56.24
C MET A 447 -29.59 -48.41 54.97
N LEU A 448 -28.92 -48.68 53.84
CA LEU A 448 -27.85 -49.68 53.66
C LEU A 448 -26.90 -49.38 52.47
N SER A 449 -25.59 -49.56 52.71
CA SER A 449 -24.45 -49.71 51.76
C SER A 449 -24.33 -51.21 51.31
N PRO A 450 -23.28 -51.76 50.62
CA PRO A 450 -21.89 -51.29 50.31
C PRO A 450 -21.40 -51.55 48.84
N ARG A 451 -20.52 -50.73 48.21
CA ARG A 451 -19.01 -50.76 48.08
C ARG A 451 -18.40 -52.09 47.54
N PRO A 452 -17.17 -52.18 46.93
CA PRO A 452 -15.99 -51.29 47.07
C PRO A 452 -14.98 -51.14 45.88
N ARG A 453 -14.11 -50.12 45.96
CA ARG A 453 -12.61 -50.15 45.93
C ARG A 453 -12.12 -48.69 45.96
N ASN A 454 -11.64 -48.10 47.06
CA ASN A 454 -10.40 -48.31 47.83
C ASN A 454 -9.14 -48.32 46.93
N TYR A 455 -8.05 -47.56 47.16
CA TYR A 455 -7.55 -46.75 48.29
C TYR A 455 -6.48 -45.77 47.72
N SER A 456 -6.45 -44.48 48.07
CA SER A 456 -5.68 -43.82 49.16
C SER A 456 -4.27 -43.34 48.71
N VAL A 457 -3.63 -42.25 49.16
CA VAL A 457 -3.45 -41.57 50.48
C VAL A 457 -2.89 -40.17 50.14
N SER A 458 -3.46 -39.05 50.66
CA SER A 458 -3.08 -38.26 51.86
C SER A 458 -1.79 -37.42 51.66
N GLU A 459 -1.60 -36.21 52.21
CA GLU A 459 -2.10 -35.66 53.47
C GLU A 459 -1.81 -34.13 53.55
N ASP A 460 -2.70 -33.40 54.24
CA ASP A 460 -2.58 -32.20 55.12
C ASP A 460 -1.56 -31.06 54.80
N ASP A 461 -1.78 -29.77 55.10
CA ASP A 461 -2.29 -29.24 56.37
C ASP A 461 -2.63 -27.72 56.32
N ASP A 462 -3.60 -27.39 57.17
CA ASP A 462 -3.95 -26.19 57.93
C ASP A 462 -3.69 -24.69 57.56
N ARG A 463 -4.72 -23.92 57.99
CA ARG A 463 -4.73 -22.61 58.71
C ARG A 463 -4.90 -21.26 57.99
N LYS A 464 -6.15 -20.78 58.10
CA LYS A 464 -6.63 -19.58 58.84
C LYS A 464 -6.09 -18.17 58.50
N ARG A 465 -7.11 -17.33 58.18
CA ARG A 465 -7.47 -16.00 58.74
C ARG A 465 -6.96 -14.71 58.05
N LYS A 466 -7.97 -13.97 57.53
CA LYS A 466 -8.30 -12.53 57.69
C LYS A 466 -7.15 -11.50 57.71
N ILE A 467 -7.32 -10.42 56.92
CA ILE A 467 -7.39 -8.98 57.33
C ILE A 467 -7.40 -8.14 56.03
N LYS A 468 -8.48 -7.41 55.74
CA LYS A 468 -8.70 -5.97 56.02
C LYS A 468 -7.78 -5.05 55.20
N MET A 469 -8.38 -4.35 54.23
CA MET A 469 -7.77 -3.25 53.49
C MET A 469 -7.87 -1.94 54.29
N ALA A 470 -6.78 -1.18 54.33
CA ALA A 470 -6.79 0.27 54.55
C ALA A 470 -5.50 0.92 54.02
N SER A 471 -5.71 1.96 53.20
CA SER A 471 -4.95 3.22 53.05
C SER A 471 -3.41 3.25 52.95
N GLY A 472 -2.91 4.02 51.98
CA GLY A 472 -1.55 4.56 52.06
C GLY A 472 -1.10 5.33 50.82
N SER A 473 -1.35 6.63 50.80
CA SER A 473 -0.87 7.61 49.81
C SER A 473 0.56 8.07 50.10
N LYS A 474 1.38 8.30 49.05
CA LYS A 474 2.49 9.30 48.93
C LYS A 474 3.26 9.06 47.60
N ARG A 475 3.21 9.97 46.61
CA ARG A 475 4.01 11.21 46.39
C ARG A 475 5.47 10.99 45.94
N THR A 476 5.79 11.38 44.70
CA THR A 476 6.97 12.20 44.25
C THR A 476 6.72 12.67 42.80
N ARG A 477 6.44 13.96 42.54
CA ARG A 477 7.34 15.09 42.17
C ARG A 477 8.04 14.96 40.80
N ASN A 478 7.47 15.66 39.80
CA ASN A 478 8.16 16.15 38.60
C ASN A 478 8.37 17.67 38.73
N MET A 479 9.55 18.15 38.33
CA MET A 479 9.89 19.56 38.10
C MET A 479 10.70 19.68 36.79
N SER A 480 10.47 20.79 36.11
CA SER A 480 10.73 21.08 34.69
C SER A 480 11.95 22.00 34.47
N SER A 481 12.45 22.08 33.22
CA SER A 481 12.92 23.30 32.50
C SER A 481 13.33 22.88 31.07
N SER A 482 12.63 23.24 29.98
CA SER A 482 12.53 24.50 29.18
C SER A 482 13.85 24.94 28.52
N SER A 483 14.01 24.79 27.19
CA SER A 483 13.77 25.80 26.11
C SER A 483 14.94 26.79 25.97
N ALA A 484 15.39 27.32 24.83
CA ALA A 484 15.13 27.23 23.39
C ALA A 484 16.26 28.05 22.72
N GLN A 485 16.46 27.97 21.39
CA GLN A 485 16.71 29.16 20.55
C GLN A 485 16.79 28.81 19.06
N ASP A 486 15.82 29.35 18.32
CA ASP A 486 15.90 29.72 16.91
C ASP A 486 16.69 31.03 16.77
N ALA A 487 17.47 31.15 15.69
CA ALA A 487 17.60 32.35 14.86
C ALA A 487 18.56 32.09 13.68
N THR A 488 18.04 32.02 12.45
CA THR A 488 18.24 32.97 11.33
C THR A 488 17.98 32.27 10.00
#